data_AF-A0A7J2S9T1-F1
#
_entry.id   AF-A0A7J2S9T1-F1
#
_cell.length_a   1.000
_cell.length_b   1.000
_cell.length_c   1.000
_cell.angle_alpha   90.00
_cell.angle_beta   90.00
_cell.angle_gamma   90.00
#
_symmetry.space_group_name_H-M   'P 1'
#
loop_
_entity.id
_entity.type
_entity.pdbx_description
1 polymer ?
#
loop_
_entity_poly.entity_id
_entity_poly.type
_entity_poly.pdbx_seq_one_letter_code
_entity_poly.pdbx_strand_id
1 'polypeptide(L)'
;MMKMNGKKIFTLVSEKDVTRAIVAEFAKQFSDYVESDCIIVGAGPSGLMAGKILAENGLRVLMVERNNYLGGGFWIGGYLMNKITVRHPAEKILEELKVPFEEFSEGLYVADGPHACSKLIAKACDAGVKIANMTVLSEMPKLAFIMFSH
;
A
#
# COMPACT_ATOMS: atom_id res chain seq x y z
N MET A 1 14.40 6.05 -30.42
CA MET A 1 13.01 5.77 -30.84
C MET A 1 12.98 4.42 -31.54
N MET A 2 12.55 3.35 -30.85
CA MET A 2 12.51 1.99 -31.41
C MET A 2 11.34 1.85 -32.39
N LYS A 3 11.62 1.49 -33.65
CA LYS A 3 10.62 1.15 -34.67
C LYS A 3 10.68 -0.36 -34.92
N MET A 4 9.58 -1.08 -34.68
CA MET A 4 9.36 -2.41 -35.25
C MET A 4 8.38 -2.26 -36.43
N ASN A 5 8.77 -2.69 -37.63
CA ASN A 5 7.95 -2.80 -38.84
C ASN A 5 7.11 -1.57 -39.23
N GLY A 6 7.61 -0.35 -39.01
CA GLY A 6 6.96 0.88 -39.50
C GLY A 6 5.66 1.28 -38.79
N LYS A 7 5.17 0.49 -37.82
CA LYS A 7 4.02 0.80 -36.99
C LYS A 7 4.50 1.51 -35.71
N LYS A 8 3.88 2.64 -35.36
CA LYS A 8 4.14 3.27 -34.06
C LYS A 8 3.65 2.31 -32.97
N ILE A 9 4.54 1.88 -32.07
CA ILE A 9 4.23 0.95 -30.97
C ILE A 9 3.28 1.62 -29.95
N PHE A 10 3.45 2.93 -29.75
CA PHE A 10 2.62 3.74 -28.85
C PHE A 10 1.82 4.78 -29.63
N THR A 11 0.62 5.07 -29.14
CA THR A 11 -0.19 6.19 -29.60
C THR A 11 0.48 7.53 -29.28
N LEU A 12 0.29 8.52 -30.14
CA LEU A 12 0.78 9.87 -29.89
C LEU A 12 -0.08 10.54 -28.83
N VAL A 13 0.51 10.89 -27.69
CA VAL A 13 -0.10 11.70 -26.62
C VAL A 13 0.84 12.87 -26.34
N SER A 14 0.30 14.08 -26.16
CA SER A 14 1.14 15.24 -25.86
C SER A 14 1.55 15.27 -24.39
N GLU A 15 2.73 15.81 -24.07
CA GLU A 15 3.18 16.00 -22.67
C GLU A 15 2.19 16.86 -21.86
N LYS A 16 1.51 17.82 -22.52
CA LYS A 16 0.48 18.65 -21.91
C LYS A 16 -0.72 17.82 -21.46
N ASP A 17 -1.13 16.83 -22.26
CA ASP A 17 -2.26 15.96 -21.92
C ASP A 17 -1.91 15.02 -20.76
N VAL A 18 -0.68 14.49 -20.74
CA VAL A 18 -0.18 13.68 -19.61
C VAL A 18 -0.19 14.48 -18.31
N THR A 19 0.38 15.69 -18.31
CA THR A 19 0.40 16.55 -17.12
C THR A 19 -1.01 16.95 -16.68
N ARG A 20 -1.90 17.29 -17.62
CA ARG A 20 -3.30 17.61 -17.31
C ARG A 20 -4.03 16.44 -16.68
N ALA A 21 -3.84 15.22 -17.20
CA ALA A 21 -4.46 14.02 -16.64
C ALA A 21 -4.01 13.78 -15.19
N ILE A 22 -2.70 13.87 -14.92
CA ILE A 22 -2.16 13.69 -13.57
C ILE A 22 -2.74 14.73 -12.60
N VAL A 23 -2.69 16.02 -12.96
CA VAL A 23 -3.17 17.10 -12.09
C VAL A 23 -4.68 17.01 -11.86
N ALA A 24 -5.47 16.76 -12.90
CA ALA A 24 -6.91 16.68 -12.79
C ALA A 24 -7.37 15.50 -11.91
N GLU A 25 -6.82 14.30 -12.16
CA GLU A 25 -7.17 13.12 -11.35
C GLU A 25 -6.65 13.24 -9.91
N PHE A 26 -5.45 13.78 -9.70
CA PHE A 26 -4.95 14.04 -8.34
C PHE A 26 -5.82 15.06 -7.60
N ALA A 27 -6.22 16.16 -8.24
CA ALA A 27 -7.06 17.18 -7.61
C ALA A 27 -8.46 16.65 -7.25
N LYS A 28 -9.06 15.88 -8.15
CA LYS A 28 -10.33 15.18 -7.89
C LYS A 28 -10.19 14.24 -6.69
N GLN A 29 -9.18 13.39 -6.75
CA GLN A 29 -8.87 12.44 -5.70
C GLN A 29 -8.61 13.14 -4.35
N PHE A 30 -7.84 14.23 -4.34
CA PHE A 30 -7.56 15.02 -3.14
C PHE A 30 -8.83 15.64 -2.56
N SER A 31 -9.73 16.14 -3.42
CA SER A 31 -11.04 16.66 -3.02
C SER A 31 -11.89 15.59 -2.33
N ASP A 32 -11.89 14.36 -2.84
CA ASP A 32 -12.63 13.24 -2.24
C ASP A 32 -12.10 12.90 -0.83
N TYR A 33 -10.80 13.10 -0.58
CA TYR A 33 -10.14 12.70 0.67
C TYR A 33 -10.32 13.70 1.81
N VAL A 34 -10.71 14.93 1.50
CA VAL A 34 -11.05 15.95 2.51
C VAL A 34 -12.11 15.42 3.47
N GLU A 35 -13.01 14.56 2.98
CA GLU A 35 -14.00 13.84 3.78
C GLU A 35 -13.59 12.38 3.98
N SER A 36 -12.72 12.13 4.95
CA SER A 36 -12.35 10.77 5.37
C SER A 36 -12.96 10.43 6.73
N ASP A 37 -13.42 9.19 6.88
CA ASP A 37 -13.94 8.68 8.16
C ASP A 37 -12.81 8.28 9.11
N CYS A 38 -11.64 7.89 8.55
CA CYS A 38 -10.44 7.56 9.30
C CYS A 38 -9.19 7.99 8.55
N ILE A 39 -8.21 8.53 9.29
CA ILE A 39 -6.87 8.79 8.77
C ILE A 39 -5.86 7.88 9.48
N ILE A 40 -5.08 7.13 8.70
CA ILE A 40 -3.99 6.28 9.16
C ILE A 40 -2.66 6.93 8.83
N VAL A 41 -1.79 7.07 9.83
CA VAL A 41 -0.43 7.59 9.64
C VAL A 41 0.57 6.43 9.63
N GLY A 42 1.22 6.24 8.48
CA GLY A 42 2.17 5.16 8.21
C GLY A 42 1.54 4.03 7.39
N ALA A 43 2.10 3.77 6.21
CA ALA A 43 1.73 2.66 5.33
C ALA A 43 2.62 1.43 5.54
N GLY A 44 2.97 1.14 6.79
CA GLY A 44 3.63 -0.12 7.18
C GLY A 44 2.64 -1.31 7.20
N PRO A 45 3.08 -2.52 7.59
CA PRO A 45 2.22 -3.70 7.57
C PRO A 45 0.98 -3.56 8.47
N SER A 46 1.13 -2.96 9.66
CA SER A 46 0.01 -2.69 10.57
C SER A 46 -0.98 -1.67 9.99
N GLY A 47 -0.48 -0.56 9.45
CA GLY A 47 -1.29 0.48 8.82
C GLY A 47 -2.07 -0.06 7.62
N LEU A 48 -1.40 -0.80 6.73
CA LEU A 48 -2.04 -1.42 5.56
C LEU A 48 -3.12 -2.43 5.97
N MET A 49 -2.86 -3.27 6.98
CA MET A 49 -3.85 -4.22 7.47
C MET A 49 -5.07 -3.52 8.10
N ALA A 50 -4.83 -2.54 8.97
CA ALA A 50 -5.90 -1.77 9.59
C ALA A 50 -6.74 -1.03 8.53
N GLY A 51 -6.08 -0.38 7.57
CA GLY A 51 -6.76 0.33 6.48
C GLY A 51 -7.60 -0.61 5.63
N LYS A 52 -7.06 -1.77 5.25
CA LYS A 52 -7.80 -2.80 4.52
C LYS A 52 -9.09 -3.18 5.26
N ILE A 53 -8.98 -3.54 6.53
CA ILE A 53 -10.14 -3.99 7.33
C ILE A 53 -11.18 -2.87 7.45
N LEU A 54 -10.76 -1.64 7.74
CA LEU A 54 -11.69 -0.51 7.87
C LEU A 54 -12.39 -0.20 6.54
N ALA A 55 -11.67 -0.23 5.43
CA ALA A 55 -12.24 0.01 4.10
C ALA A 55 -13.19 -1.12 3.65
N GLU A 56 -12.88 -2.39 3.97
CA GLU A 56 -13.79 -3.53 3.75
C GLU A 56 -15.10 -3.41 4.57
N ASN A 57 -15.07 -2.66 5.68
CA ASN A 57 -16.26 -2.34 6.47
C ASN A 57 -16.96 -1.05 6.02
N GLY A 58 -16.61 -0.51 4.84
CA GLY A 58 -17.30 0.62 4.21
C GLY A 58 -16.85 2.00 4.70
N LEU A 59 -15.77 2.10 5.48
CA LEU A 59 -15.22 3.39 5.91
C LEU A 59 -14.31 3.98 4.83
N ARG A 60 -14.38 5.31 4.65
CA ARG A 60 -13.45 6.06 3.82
C ARG A 60 -12.14 6.25 4.56
N VAL A 61 -11.13 5.50 4.18
CA VAL A 61 -9.80 5.50 4.82
C VAL A 61 -8.80 6.26 3.96
N LEU A 62 -8.20 7.31 4.53
CA LEU A 62 -7.02 7.97 3.98
C LEU A 62 -5.78 7.51 4.74
N MET A 63 -4.76 7.09 4.01
CA MET A 63 -3.47 6.67 4.53
C MET A 63 -2.39 7.67 4.13
N VAL A 64 -1.68 8.20 5.12
CA VAL A 64 -0.58 9.15 4.93
C VAL A 64 0.75 8.43 5.15
N GLU A 65 1.65 8.49 4.18
CA GLU A 65 2.96 7.85 4.23
C GLU A 65 4.07 8.83 3.85
N ARG A 66 5.14 8.87 4.64
CA ARG A 66 6.25 9.81 4.43
C ARG A 66 7.14 9.43 3.25
N ASN A 67 7.30 8.14 2.98
CA ASN A 67 8.16 7.63 1.92
C ASN A 67 7.44 7.64 0.56
N ASN A 68 8.19 7.49 -0.53
CA ASN A 68 7.60 7.28 -1.85
C ASN A 68 7.06 5.85 -2.03
N TYR A 69 7.53 4.90 -1.23
CA TYR A 69 7.09 3.50 -1.21
C TYR A 69 6.21 3.20 -0.01
N LEU A 70 5.35 2.19 -0.17
CA LEU A 70 4.50 1.64 0.89
C LEU A 70 5.14 0.38 1.46
N GLY A 71 4.61 -0.14 2.57
CA GLY A 71 5.04 -1.38 3.21
C GLY A 71 6.03 -1.20 4.35
N GLY A 72 6.66 -0.04 4.49
CA GLY A 72 7.63 0.22 5.56
C GLY A 72 8.76 -0.83 5.56
N GLY A 73 9.02 -1.44 6.72
CA GLY A 73 10.03 -2.50 6.86
C GLY A 73 9.61 -3.89 6.35
N PHE A 74 8.37 -4.07 5.88
CA PHE A 74 7.82 -5.39 5.58
C PHE A 74 8.48 -6.11 4.38
N TRP A 75 9.18 -5.35 3.53
CA TRP A 75 9.88 -5.89 2.36
C TRP A 75 10.99 -6.89 2.70
N ILE A 76 11.58 -6.79 3.89
CA ILE A 76 12.76 -7.55 4.30
C ILE A 76 12.62 -8.06 5.74
N GLY A 77 13.26 -9.17 6.04
CA GLY A 77 13.48 -9.65 7.40
C GLY A 77 14.78 -9.10 7.99
N GLY A 78 15.29 -9.82 9.00
CA GLY A 78 16.54 -9.47 9.66
C GLY A 78 17.72 -9.44 8.70
N TYR A 79 18.65 -8.50 8.92
CA TYR A 79 19.91 -8.40 8.19
C TYR A 79 19.75 -8.29 6.66
N LEU A 80 18.73 -7.55 6.20
CA LEU A 80 18.44 -7.31 4.76
C LEU A 80 18.11 -8.58 3.96
N MET A 81 17.78 -9.69 4.64
CA MET A 81 17.37 -10.92 3.98
C MET A 81 15.90 -10.81 3.54
N ASN A 82 15.59 -11.23 2.32
CA ASN A 82 14.25 -11.03 1.73
C ASN A 82 13.18 -12.03 2.21
N LYS A 83 13.38 -12.65 3.37
CA LYS A 83 12.43 -13.59 3.99
C LYS A 83 11.81 -12.93 5.21
N ILE A 84 10.50 -13.10 5.37
CA ILE A 84 9.79 -12.76 6.60
C ILE A 84 9.41 -14.04 7.33
N THR A 85 9.28 -13.94 8.65
CA THR A 85 8.73 -15.02 9.47
C THR A 85 7.47 -14.57 10.17
N VAL A 86 6.53 -15.49 10.31
CA VAL A 86 5.32 -15.29 11.11
C VAL A 86 5.12 -16.50 12.01
N ARG A 87 4.55 -16.28 13.18
CA ARG A 87 4.22 -17.34 14.14
C ARG A 87 2.75 -17.69 14.04
N HIS A 88 2.38 -18.92 14.36
CA HIS A 88 0.97 -19.31 14.48
C HIS A 88 0.20 -18.37 15.43
N PRO A 89 -0.99 -17.84 15.05
CA PRO A 89 -1.80 -18.13 13.85
C PRO A 89 -1.69 -17.09 12.72
N ALA A 90 -0.60 -16.31 12.65
CA ALA A 90 -0.46 -15.20 11.70
C ALA A 90 -0.23 -15.64 10.24
N GLU A 91 0.13 -16.91 10.00
CA GLU A 91 0.15 -17.52 8.65
C GLU A 91 -1.21 -17.47 7.96
N LYS A 92 -2.32 -17.44 8.72
CA LYS A 92 -3.67 -17.26 8.16
C LYS A 92 -3.82 -15.97 7.37
N ILE A 93 -3.08 -14.92 7.74
CA ILE A 93 -3.02 -13.68 6.97
C ILE A 93 -2.29 -13.92 5.64
N LEU A 94 -1.22 -14.71 5.63
CA LEU A 94 -0.54 -15.08 4.39
C LEU A 94 -1.45 -15.90 3.48
N GLU A 95 -2.26 -16.81 4.04
CA GLU A 95 -3.30 -17.55 3.31
C GLU A 95 -4.35 -16.60 2.69
N GLU A 96 -4.87 -15.66 3.49
CA GLU A 96 -5.85 -14.66 3.03
C GLU A 96 -5.30 -13.79 1.88
N LEU A 97 -4.04 -13.38 2.01
CA LEU A 97 -3.31 -12.62 1.01
C LEU A 97 -2.89 -13.46 -0.20
N LYS A 98 -3.08 -14.80 -0.15
CA LYS A 98 -2.64 -15.78 -1.16
C LYS A 98 -1.14 -15.69 -1.42
N VAL A 99 -0.36 -15.61 -0.35
CA VAL A 99 1.10 -15.60 -0.36
C VAL A 99 1.58 -17.03 -0.12
N PRO A 100 2.44 -17.61 -0.96
CA PRO A 100 3.08 -18.88 -0.68
C PRO A 100 3.97 -18.78 0.56
N PHE A 101 3.87 -19.75 1.45
CA PHE A 101 4.72 -19.88 2.64
C PHE A 101 4.97 -21.35 2.95
N GLU A 102 5.99 -21.59 3.77
CA GLU A 102 6.38 -22.92 4.24
C GLU A 102 6.48 -22.92 5.76
N GLU A 103 6.14 -24.05 6.39
CA GLU A 103 6.43 -24.24 7.81
C GLU A 103 7.91 -24.61 7.98
N PHE A 104 8.67 -23.77 8.68
CA PHE A 104 10.09 -23.98 8.93
C PHE A 104 10.33 -24.87 10.16
N SER A 105 9.55 -24.63 11.21
CA SER A 105 9.48 -25.44 12.42
C SER A 105 8.08 -25.30 13.01
N GLU A 106 7.71 -26.16 13.97
CA GLU A 106 6.38 -26.15 14.59
C GLU A 106 5.91 -24.73 14.97
N GLY A 107 4.86 -24.27 14.29
CA GLY A 107 4.25 -22.95 14.52
C GLY A 107 5.06 -21.73 14.05
N LEU A 108 6.10 -21.92 13.24
CA LEU A 108 6.91 -20.86 12.63
C LEU A 108 6.93 -21.03 11.10
N TYR A 109 6.45 -20.03 10.40
CA TYR A 109 6.30 -20.03 8.95
C TYR A 109 7.18 -18.97 8.30
N VAL A 110 7.61 -19.23 7.08
CA VAL A 110 8.49 -18.37 6.30
C VAL A 110 7.86 -18.06 4.95
N ALA A 111 7.92 -16.79 4.53
CA ALA A 111 7.46 -16.33 3.23
C ALA A 111 8.44 -15.33 2.61
N ASP A 112 8.29 -15.09 1.30
CA ASP A 112 9.02 -14.02 0.62
C ASP A 112 8.44 -12.65 0.99
N GLY A 113 9.27 -11.81 1.62
CA GLY A 113 8.89 -10.47 2.08
C GLY A 113 8.28 -9.60 0.97
N PRO A 114 8.94 -9.46 -0.20
CA PRO A 114 8.39 -8.66 -1.30
C PRO A 114 7.05 -9.17 -1.84
N HIS A 115 6.83 -10.49 -1.82
CA HIS A 115 5.55 -11.06 -2.27
C HIS A 115 4.45 -10.77 -1.24
N ALA A 116 4.73 -10.98 0.05
CA ALA A 116 3.78 -10.68 1.11
C ALA A 116 3.42 -9.19 1.17
N CYS A 117 4.42 -8.33 1.08
CA CYS A 117 4.27 -6.88 1.12
C CYS A 117 3.45 -6.36 -0.07
N SER A 118 3.81 -6.76 -1.29
CA SER A 118 3.07 -6.35 -2.49
C SER A 118 1.62 -6.81 -2.48
N LYS A 119 1.33 -8.02 -2.01
CA LYS A 119 -0.05 -8.53 -1.86
C LYS A 119 -0.84 -7.74 -0.84
N LEU A 120 -0.25 -7.40 0.31
CA LEU A 120 -0.94 -6.60 1.33
C LEU A 120 -1.24 -5.19 0.82
N ILE A 121 -0.28 -4.54 0.15
CA ILE A 121 -0.48 -3.23 -0.48
C ILE A 121 -1.62 -3.31 -1.50
N ALA A 122 -1.58 -4.29 -2.40
CA ALA A 122 -2.63 -4.48 -3.41
C ALA A 122 -4.00 -4.68 -2.75
N LYS A 123 -4.09 -5.53 -1.72
CA LYS A 123 -5.35 -5.77 -1.00
C LYS A 123 -5.89 -4.55 -0.27
N ALA A 124 -5.03 -3.72 0.31
CA ALA A 124 -5.48 -2.46 0.90
C ALA A 124 -6.04 -1.50 -0.16
N CYS A 125 -5.36 -1.35 -1.31
CA CYS A 125 -5.85 -0.55 -2.43
C CYS A 125 -7.17 -1.09 -3.00
N ASP A 126 -7.27 -2.41 -3.20
CA ASP A 126 -8.47 -3.09 -3.71
C ASP A 126 -9.67 -2.92 -2.76
N ALA A 127 -9.42 -2.88 -1.44
CA ALA A 127 -10.43 -2.60 -0.43
C ALA A 127 -10.93 -1.15 -0.47
N GLY A 128 -10.24 -0.25 -1.18
CA GLY A 128 -10.61 1.16 -1.32
C GLY A 128 -9.80 2.12 -0.45
N VAL A 129 -8.74 1.64 0.22
CA VAL A 129 -7.83 2.53 0.95
C VAL A 129 -7.20 3.51 -0.02
N LYS A 130 -7.24 4.78 0.37
CA LYS A 130 -6.70 5.88 -0.39
C LYS A 130 -5.38 6.33 0.21
N ILE A 131 -4.38 6.59 -0.64
CA ILE A 131 -3.00 6.77 -0.17
C ILE A 131 -2.45 8.13 -0.63
N ALA A 132 -1.89 8.86 0.33
CA ALA A 132 -1.07 10.04 0.14
C ALA A 132 0.35 9.70 0.62
N ASN A 133 1.16 9.12 -0.27
CA ASN A 133 2.60 8.92 -0.04
C ASN A 133 3.37 10.23 -0.26
N MET A 134 4.65 10.28 0.14
CA MET A 134 5.42 11.53 0.18
C MET A 134 4.77 12.66 0.99
N THR A 135 3.95 12.31 1.99
CA THR A 135 3.20 13.25 2.82
C THR A 135 3.49 12.98 4.29
N VAL A 136 3.77 14.01 5.05
CA VAL A 136 4.04 13.92 6.49
C VAL A 136 2.96 14.65 7.24
N LEU A 137 2.32 13.97 8.20
CA LEU A 137 1.44 14.63 9.15
C LEU A 137 2.29 15.25 10.25
N SER A 138 2.35 16.58 10.32
CA SER A 138 3.15 17.32 11.31
C SER A 138 2.40 17.61 12.61
N GLU A 139 1.08 17.75 12.55
CA GLU A 139 0.24 18.07 13.71
C GLU A 139 -1.05 17.23 13.69
N MET A 140 -1.59 16.93 14.87
CA MET A 140 -2.81 16.13 15.02
C MET A 140 -4.07 16.98 14.77
N PRO A 141 -4.90 16.64 13.76
CA PRO A 141 -6.22 17.21 13.58
C PRO A 141 -7.23 16.70 14.63
N LYS A 142 -8.43 17.27 14.68
CA LYS A 142 -9.52 16.86 15.60
C LYS A 142 -10.34 15.61 15.17
N LEU A 143 -9.91 14.92 14.12
CA LEU A 143 -10.56 13.72 13.54
C LEU A 143 -10.17 12.41 14.27
N ALA A 144 -10.77 11.28 13.89
CA ALA A 144 -10.36 9.95 14.38
C ALA A 144 -9.08 9.48 13.67
N PHE A 145 -8.00 9.30 14.43
CA PHE A 145 -6.68 8.91 13.93
C PHE A 145 -6.25 7.55 14.45
N ILE A 146 -5.61 6.77 13.58
CA ILE A 146 -4.85 5.60 13.98
C ILE A 146 -3.39 5.86 13.62
N MET A 147 -2.55 6.03 14.65
CA MET A 147 -1.10 6.12 14.50
C MET A 147 -0.48 4.79 14.90
N PHE A 148 0.35 4.25 14.00
CA PHE A 148 1.19 3.11 14.31
C PHE A 148 2.64 3.58 14.42
N SER A 149 3.10 3.85 15.66
CA SER A 149 4.53 4.02 15.91
C SER A 149 5.22 2.66 15.88
N HIS A 150 6.40 2.60 15.26
CA HIS A 150 7.37 1.55 15.58
C HIS A 150 8.18 2.02 16.78
#